data_AF-A0A830C1K7-F1
#
_entry.id   AF-A0A830C1K7-F1
#
_cell.length_a   1.000
_cell.length_b   1.000
_cell.length_c   1.000
_cell.angle_alpha   90.00
_cell.angle_beta   90.00
_cell.angle_gamma   90.00
#
_symmetry.space_group_name_H-M   'P 1'
#
loop_
_entity.id
_entity.type
_entity.pdbx_description
1 polymer ?
#
loop_
_entity_poly.entity_id
_entity_poly.type
_entity_poly.pdbx_seq_one_letter_code
_entity_poly.pdbx_strand_id
1 'polypeptide(L)'
;MLAFVKILKKFNKVTNKQVLPTYLRVVESSYFNSSDKTVSNVVEEKAKWIFDKLKGLKASEAFFSAFLSSVFNAPMTFFDSTPVGKILTRASPDLSVLDFDIPLGFSFVMVVLTEVLATIGIMACVTWQVLFLGIFAMGYYQKSVGELIGINGTTKALVMNYASETALGVATIRAFGVVHHFSSNYLILVDTDAKVFLSSNATLEWLVLRTEELQNLTLFTAAVFLV
;
A
#
# COMPACT_ATOMS: atom_id res chain seq x y z
N MET A 1 -15.74 26.65 -29.77
CA MET A 1 -14.63 26.95 -30.72
C MET A 1 -15.11 27.66 -32.00
N LEU A 2 -16.10 27.15 -32.73
CA LEU A 2 -16.58 27.71 -34.01
C LEU A 2 -17.08 29.18 -33.94
N ALA A 3 -17.75 29.58 -32.85
CA ALA A 3 -18.21 30.97 -32.67
C ALA A 3 -17.04 31.96 -32.49
N PHE A 4 -15.99 31.56 -31.78
CA PHE A 4 -14.78 32.35 -31.54
C PHE A 4 -13.95 32.52 -32.84
N VAL A 5 -13.87 31.46 -33.65
CA VAL A 5 -13.26 31.51 -35.00
C VAL A 5 -14.00 32.49 -35.92
N LYS A 6 -15.34 32.53 -35.88
CA LYS A 6 -16.13 33.52 -36.64
C LYS A 6 -15.82 34.96 -36.23
N ILE A 7 -15.67 35.22 -34.93
CA ILE A 7 -15.32 36.54 -34.39
C ILE A 7 -13.91 36.96 -34.85
N LEU A 8 -12.92 36.08 -34.73
CA LEU A 8 -11.54 36.34 -35.16
C LEU A 8 -11.44 36.54 -36.69
N LYS A 9 -12.24 35.83 -37.48
CA LYS A 9 -12.31 36.00 -38.94
C LYS A 9 -12.90 37.37 -39.32
N LYS A 10 -13.90 37.85 -38.58
CA LYS A 10 -14.47 39.21 -38.73
C LYS A 10 -13.46 40.28 -38.29
N PHE A 11 -12.72 40.04 -37.22
CA PHE A 11 -11.68 40.95 -36.73
C PHE A 11 -10.53 41.10 -37.76
N ASN A 12 -10.05 39.99 -38.32
CA ASN A 12 -9.02 39.95 -39.36
C ASN A 12 -9.45 40.72 -40.62
N LYS A 13 -10.74 40.62 -41.01
CA LYS A 13 -11.34 41.39 -42.11
C LYS A 13 -11.40 42.90 -41.86
N VAL A 14 -11.58 43.33 -40.61
CA VAL A 14 -11.72 44.76 -40.23
C VAL A 14 -10.35 45.44 -40.02
N THR A 15 -9.35 44.71 -39.52
CA THR A 15 -8.03 45.27 -39.17
C THR A 15 -6.91 44.93 -40.16
N ASN A 16 -7.19 44.12 -41.20
CA ASN A 16 -6.22 43.65 -42.21
C ASN A 16 -4.95 42.99 -41.62
N LYS A 17 -5.06 42.44 -40.40
CA LYS A 17 -3.97 41.76 -39.67
C LYS A 17 -4.28 40.26 -39.54
N GLN A 18 -3.35 39.40 -39.94
CA GLN A 18 -3.47 37.94 -39.91
C GLN A 18 -3.44 37.32 -38.49
N VAL A 19 -4.40 37.67 -37.63
CA VAL A 19 -4.45 37.22 -36.22
C VAL A 19 -4.99 35.78 -36.08
N LEU A 20 -5.93 35.39 -36.94
CA LEU A 20 -6.55 34.06 -36.93
C LEU A 20 -5.54 32.89 -37.11
N PRO A 21 -4.62 32.89 -38.08
CA PRO A 21 -3.66 31.80 -38.25
C PRO A 21 -2.66 31.72 -37.08
N THR A 22 -2.27 32.85 -36.49
CA THR A 22 -1.39 32.88 -35.31
C THR A 22 -2.08 32.26 -34.09
N TYR A 23 -3.36 32.61 -33.87
CA TYR A 23 -4.15 32.02 -32.78
C TYR A 23 -4.31 30.50 -32.95
N LEU A 24 -4.64 30.04 -34.17
CA LEU A 24 -4.76 28.61 -34.44
C LEU A 24 -3.43 27.88 -34.22
N ARG A 25 -2.29 28.46 -34.62
CA ARG A 25 -0.96 27.86 -34.41
C ARG A 25 -0.57 27.77 -32.93
N VAL A 26 -0.90 28.79 -32.13
CA VAL A 26 -0.63 28.78 -30.68
C VAL A 26 -1.52 27.76 -29.97
N VAL A 27 -2.80 27.69 -30.36
CA VAL A 27 -3.74 26.72 -29.82
C VAL A 27 -3.31 25.29 -30.18
N GLU A 28 -3.00 25.04 -31.45
CA GLU A 28 -2.51 23.75 -31.95
C GLU A 28 -1.22 23.34 -31.24
N SER A 29 -0.24 24.24 -31.12
CA SER A 29 1.00 23.99 -30.35
C SER A 29 0.74 23.68 -28.88
N SER A 30 -0.25 24.34 -28.25
CA SER A 30 -0.58 24.11 -26.83
C SER A 30 -1.30 22.77 -26.63
N TYR A 31 -2.22 22.41 -27.53
CA TYR A 31 -2.92 21.11 -27.49
C TYR A 31 -1.97 19.94 -27.79
N PHE A 32 -1.12 20.06 -28.83
CA PHE A 32 -0.14 19.02 -29.15
C PHE A 32 0.91 18.87 -28.05
N ASN A 33 1.45 19.96 -27.49
CA ASN A 33 2.43 19.88 -26.40
C ASN A 33 1.83 19.29 -25.11
N SER A 34 0.57 19.60 -24.80
CA SER A 34 -0.12 18.96 -23.67
C SER A 34 -0.42 17.47 -23.93
N SER A 35 -0.82 17.12 -25.16
CA SER A 35 -1.08 15.75 -25.57
C SER A 35 0.21 14.91 -25.56
N ASP A 36 1.29 15.43 -26.13
CA ASP A 36 2.60 14.77 -26.17
C ASP A 36 3.16 14.53 -24.77
N LYS A 37 2.97 15.49 -23.83
CA LYS A 37 3.32 15.29 -22.41
C LYS A 37 2.49 14.21 -21.73
N THR A 38 1.19 14.15 -21.99
CA THR A 38 0.35 13.08 -21.43
C THR A 38 0.72 11.71 -21.99
N VAL A 39 1.02 11.63 -23.29
CA VAL A 39 1.45 10.38 -23.94
C VAL A 39 2.84 9.98 -23.45
N SER A 40 3.79 10.91 -23.31
CA SER A 40 5.13 10.62 -22.78
C SER A 40 5.07 10.09 -21.34
N ASN A 41 4.25 10.71 -20.48
CA ASN A 41 4.08 10.27 -19.10
C ASN A 41 3.49 8.86 -19.03
N VAL A 42 2.46 8.56 -19.84
CA VAL A 42 1.87 7.21 -19.89
C VAL A 42 2.86 6.18 -20.43
N VAL A 43 3.69 6.54 -21.41
CA VAL A 43 4.73 5.68 -21.96
C VAL A 43 5.83 5.42 -20.93
N GLU A 44 6.30 6.44 -20.22
CA GLU A 44 7.28 6.31 -19.14
C GLU A 44 6.76 5.47 -17.98
N GLU A 45 5.50 5.67 -17.60
CA GLU A 45 4.86 4.90 -16.53
C GLU A 45 4.76 3.43 -16.93
N LYS A 46 4.25 3.14 -18.14
CA LYS A 46 4.22 1.76 -18.66
C LYS A 46 5.62 1.15 -18.81
N ALA A 47 6.63 1.93 -19.20
CA ALA A 47 8.01 1.46 -19.31
C ALA A 47 8.59 1.07 -17.94
N LYS A 48 8.32 1.85 -16.89
CA LYS A 48 8.70 1.48 -15.51
C LYS A 48 8.03 0.19 -15.06
N TRP A 49 6.73 0.04 -15.30
CA TRP A 49 5.99 -1.19 -15.02
C TRP A 49 6.61 -2.41 -15.72
N ILE A 50 6.95 -2.29 -17.00
CA ILE A 50 7.58 -3.38 -17.76
C ILE A 50 8.98 -3.70 -17.21
N PHE A 51 9.76 -2.69 -16.86
CA PHE A 51 11.12 -2.85 -16.34
C PHE A 51 11.16 -3.53 -14.97
N ASP A 52 10.25 -3.16 -14.07
CA ASP A 52 10.12 -3.80 -12.76
C ASP A 52 9.67 -5.25 -12.88
N LYS A 53 8.76 -5.55 -13.81
CA LYS A 53 8.36 -6.93 -14.12
C LYS A 53 9.49 -7.75 -14.74
N LEU A 54 10.30 -7.16 -15.62
CA LEU A 54 11.48 -7.83 -16.20
C LEU A 54 12.53 -8.18 -15.15
N LYS A 55 12.77 -7.27 -14.20
CA LYS A 55 13.66 -7.54 -13.06
C LYS A 55 13.11 -8.63 -12.13
N GLY A 56 11.81 -8.60 -11.86
CA GLY A 56 11.12 -9.64 -11.10
C GLY A 56 11.24 -11.01 -11.77
N LEU A 57 11.03 -11.07 -13.09
CA LEU A 57 11.17 -12.30 -13.87
C LEU A 57 12.60 -12.86 -13.82
N LYS A 58 13.61 -12.00 -13.97
CA LYS A 58 15.02 -12.41 -13.88
C LYS A 58 15.40 -12.91 -12.48
N ALA A 59 14.83 -12.30 -11.43
CA ALA A 59 15.02 -12.75 -10.06
C ALA A 59 14.37 -14.13 -9.85
N SER A 60 13.13 -14.31 -10.31
CA SER A 60 12.43 -15.60 -10.29
C SER A 60 13.21 -16.70 -11.01
N GLU A 61 13.71 -16.43 -12.21
CA GLU A 61 14.52 -17.38 -12.98
C GLU A 61 15.80 -17.79 -12.22
N ALA A 62 16.47 -16.84 -11.56
CA ALA A 62 17.63 -17.12 -10.73
C ALA A 62 17.29 -17.98 -9.51
N PHE A 63 16.17 -17.70 -8.82
CA PHE A 63 15.71 -18.50 -7.69
C PHE A 63 15.30 -19.90 -8.11
N PHE A 64 14.56 -20.03 -9.22
CA PHE A 64 14.10 -21.31 -9.73
C PHE A 64 15.26 -22.20 -10.19
N SER A 65 16.24 -21.62 -10.91
CA SER A 65 17.45 -22.36 -11.33
C SER A 65 18.31 -22.79 -10.15
N ALA A 66 18.49 -21.94 -9.14
CA ALA A 66 19.19 -22.29 -7.91
C ALA A 66 18.46 -23.41 -7.13
N PHE A 67 17.14 -23.32 -7.01
CA PHE A 67 16.30 -24.33 -6.37
C PHE A 67 16.43 -25.68 -7.08
N LEU A 68 16.26 -25.72 -8.42
CA LEU A 68 16.41 -26.94 -9.20
C LEU A 68 17.82 -27.53 -9.09
N SER A 69 18.87 -26.69 -9.16
CA SER A 69 20.24 -27.15 -8.98
C SER A 69 20.46 -27.77 -7.60
N SER A 70 19.90 -27.18 -6.54
CA SER A 70 19.97 -27.74 -5.19
C SER A 70 19.23 -29.06 -5.06
N VAL A 71 18.08 -29.22 -5.73
CA VAL A 71 17.32 -30.48 -5.72
C VAL A 71 18.06 -31.56 -6.50
N PHE A 72 18.61 -31.26 -7.68
CA PHE A 72 19.34 -32.25 -8.49
C PHE A 72 20.67 -32.68 -7.86
N ASN A 73 21.32 -31.80 -7.08
CA ASN A 73 22.55 -32.13 -6.36
C ASN A 73 22.29 -32.84 -5.01
N ALA A 74 21.04 -33.05 -4.61
CA ALA A 74 20.72 -33.75 -3.37
C ALA A 74 21.03 -35.25 -3.48
N PRO A 75 21.55 -35.88 -2.41
CA PRO A 75 21.83 -37.33 -2.41
C PRO A 75 20.54 -38.15 -2.50
N MET A 76 20.63 -39.36 -3.07
CA MET A 76 19.49 -40.28 -3.25
C MET A 76 18.71 -40.53 -1.94
N THR A 77 19.40 -40.55 -0.80
CA THR A 77 18.84 -40.73 0.55
C THR A 77 17.82 -39.64 0.94
N PHE A 78 17.94 -38.44 0.39
CA PHE A 78 16.98 -37.35 0.58
C PHE A 78 15.62 -37.66 -0.07
N PHE A 79 15.65 -38.29 -1.25
CA PHE A 79 14.46 -38.65 -2.02
C PHE A 79 13.75 -39.90 -1.45
N ASP A 80 14.49 -40.80 -0.81
CA ASP A 80 13.89 -41.94 -0.08
C ASP A 80 13.11 -41.47 1.16
N SER A 81 13.59 -40.42 1.82
CA SER A 81 12.94 -39.85 3.03
C SER A 81 11.82 -38.85 2.69
N THR A 82 11.86 -38.26 1.50
CA THR A 82 10.97 -37.17 1.11
C THR A 82 10.45 -37.40 -0.31
N PRO A 83 9.19 -37.83 -0.49
CA PRO A 83 8.66 -38.08 -1.83
C PRO A 83 8.62 -36.77 -2.63
N VAL A 84 8.94 -36.84 -3.92
CA VAL A 84 9.01 -35.69 -4.83
C VAL A 84 7.70 -34.88 -4.83
N GLY A 85 6.55 -35.54 -4.67
CA GLY A 85 5.25 -34.87 -4.55
C GLY A 85 5.15 -33.94 -3.33
N LYS A 86 5.82 -34.25 -2.21
CA LYS A 86 5.85 -33.40 -1.00
C LYS A 86 6.78 -32.20 -1.17
N ILE A 87 7.81 -32.33 -1.99
CA ILE A 87 8.71 -31.23 -2.36
C ILE A 87 7.95 -30.27 -3.28
N LEU A 88 7.28 -30.79 -4.31
CA LEU A 88 6.54 -29.99 -5.29
C LEU A 88 5.33 -29.27 -4.68
N THR A 89 4.60 -29.92 -3.78
CA THR A 89 3.45 -29.31 -3.09
C THR A 89 3.84 -28.17 -2.14
N ARG A 90 5.11 -28.07 -1.74
CA ARG A 90 5.64 -26.92 -1.00
C ARG A 90 6.26 -25.88 -1.93
N ALA A 91 7.08 -26.30 -2.88
CA ALA A 91 7.77 -25.39 -3.79
C ALA A 91 6.83 -24.65 -4.76
N SER A 92 5.75 -25.29 -5.22
CA SER A 92 4.82 -24.68 -6.19
C SER A 92 4.11 -23.43 -5.66
N PRO A 93 3.47 -23.43 -4.46
CA PRO A 93 2.89 -22.22 -3.91
C PRO A 93 3.97 -21.18 -3.55
N ASP A 94 5.10 -21.60 -2.98
CA ASP A 94 6.19 -20.68 -2.61
C ASP A 94 6.75 -19.93 -3.83
N LEU A 95 6.92 -20.61 -4.96
CA LEU A 95 7.35 -19.99 -6.22
C LEU A 95 6.28 -19.03 -6.78
N SER A 96 5.00 -19.38 -6.68
CA SER A 96 3.91 -18.48 -7.11
C SER A 96 3.86 -17.18 -6.31
N VAL A 97 4.12 -17.24 -5.00
CA VAL A 97 4.23 -16.05 -4.14
C VAL A 97 5.45 -15.22 -4.55
N LEU A 98 6.58 -15.86 -4.86
CA LEU A 98 7.78 -15.18 -5.32
C LEU A 98 7.60 -14.47 -6.67
N ASP A 99 6.81 -15.07 -7.56
CA ASP A 99 6.58 -14.53 -8.91
C ASP A 99 5.57 -13.37 -8.92
N PHE A 100 4.53 -13.45 -8.09
CA PHE A 100 3.42 -12.51 -8.12
C PHE A 100 3.43 -11.54 -6.93
N ASP A 101 3.49 -12.05 -5.70
CA ASP A 101 3.30 -11.23 -4.51
C ASP A 101 4.53 -10.38 -4.19
N ILE A 102 5.74 -10.92 -4.32
CA ILE A 102 6.97 -10.18 -3.99
C ILE A 102 7.14 -8.94 -4.90
N PRO A 103 7.03 -9.03 -6.25
CA PRO A 103 7.17 -7.87 -7.11
C PRO A 103 6.05 -6.85 -6.90
N LEU A 104 4.83 -7.30 -6.63
CA LEU A 104 3.69 -6.41 -6.34
C LEU A 104 3.90 -5.66 -5.02
N GLY A 105 4.30 -6.36 -3.96
CA GLY A 105 4.60 -5.76 -2.66
C GLY A 105 5.77 -4.77 -2.75
N PHE A 106 6.82 -5.12 -3.48
CA PHE A 106 7.97 -4.23 -3.67
C PHE A 106 7.60 -2.94 -4.40
N SER A 107 6.80 -3.04 -5.47
CA SER A 107 6.31 -1.88 -6.21
C SER A 107 5.46 -0.97 -5.30
N PHE A 108 4.56 -1.55 -4.51
CA PHE A 108 3.74 -0.80 -3.56
C PHE A 108 4.58 -0.06 -2.52
N VAL A 109 5.57 -0.73 -1.92
CA VAL A 109 6.48 -0.11 -0.94
C VAL A 109 7.27 1.04 -1.55
N MET A 110 7.72 0.91 -2.80
CA MET A 110 8.46 1.99 -3.48
C MET A 110 7.59 3.22 -3.73
N VAL A 111 6.33 3.03 -4.16
CA VAL A 111 5.38 4.14 -4.34
C VAL A 111 5.15 4.86 -3.02
N VAL A 112 4.78 4.12 -1.97
CA VAL A 112 4.53 4.68 -0.64
C VAL A 112 5.76 5.41 -0.10
N LEU A 113 6.96 4.86 -0.30
CA LEU A 113 8.20 5.50 0.13
C LEU A 113 8.42 6.84 -0.58
N THR A 114 8.19 6.91 -1.89
CA THR A 114 8.33 8.16 -2.64
C THR A 114 7.31 9.21 -2.21
N GLU A 115 6.07 8.81 -1.92
CA GLU A 115 5.03 9.70 -1.42
C GLU A 115 5.37 10.23 -0.02
N VAL A 116 5.84 9.37 0.87
CA VAL A 116 6.28 9.75 2.22
C VAL A 116 7.47 10.72 2.16
N LEU A 117 8.46 10.47 1.30
CA LEU A 117 9.59 11.39 1.14
C LEU A 117 9.16 12.74 0.57
N ALA A 118 8.25 12.74 -0.42
CA ALA A 118 7.72 13.97 -0.99
C ALA A 118 6.92 14.79 0.04
N THR A 119 6.05 14.13 0.82
CA THR A 119 5.27 14.78 1.88
C THR A 119 6.14 15.32 2.99
N ILE A 120 7.16 14.59 3.44
CA ILE A 120 8.15 15.08 4.41
C ILE A 120 8.89 16.30 3.86
N GLY A 121 9.30 16.29 2.59
CA GLY A 121 9.97 17.42 1.96
C GLY A 121 9.11 18.70 1.94
N ILE A 122 7.83 18.56 1.60
CA ILE A 122 6.87 19.68 1.63
C ILE A 122 6.66 20.17 3.08
N MET A 123 6.43 19.26 4.02
CA MET A 123 6.21 19.60 5.43
C MET A 123 7.42 20.25 6.09
N ALA A 124 8.65 19.84 5.72
CA ALA A 124 9.88 20.46 6.22
C ALA A 124 10.05 21.90 5.74
N CYS A 125 9.59 22.21 4.52
CA CYS A 125 9.69 23.56 3.96
C CYS A 125 8.62 24.51 4.53
N VAL A 126 7.39 24.02 4.72
CA VAL A 126 6.24 24.87 5.10
C VAL A 126 6.02 24.91 6.63
N THR A 127 6.25 23.81 7.34
CA THR A 127 5.83 23.64 8.75
C THR A 127 6.85 22.84 9.57
N TRP A 128 8.10 23.31 9.65
CA TRP A 128 9.18 22.62 10.36
C TRP A 128 8.87 22.35 11.86
N GLN A 129 8.04 23.19 12.50
CA GLN A 129 7.62 23.02 13.89
C GLN A 129 6.75 21.76 14.10
N VAL A 130 5.89 21.43 13.13
CA VAL A 130 5.00 20.26 13.19
C VAL A 130 5.79 18.97 13.05
N LEU A 131 6.87 19.00 12.28
CA LEU A 131 7.76 17.84 12.07
C LEU A 131 8.48 17.43 13.36
N PHE A 132 8.89 18.40 14.19
CA PHE A 132 9.54 18.12 15.47
C PHE A 132 8.60 17.45 16.48
N LEU A 133 7.35 17.95 16.59
CA LEU A 133 6.30 17.34 17.41
C LEU A 133 5.91 15.95 16.90
N GLY A 134 5.83 15.77 15.59
CA GLY A 134 5.52 14.48 14.95
C GLY A 134 6.57 13.42 15.26
N ILE A 135 7.87 13.74 15.17
CA ILE A 135 8.96 12.80 15.50
C ILE A 135 8.89 12.39 16.98
N PHE A 136 8.64 13.35 17.87
CA PHE A 136 8.54 13.08 19.30
C PHE A 136 7.34 12.17 19.60
N ALA A 137 6.16 12.49 19.07
CA ALA A 137 4.95 11.68 19.21
C ALA A 137 5.11 10.28 18.60
N MET A 138 5.77 10.18 17.44
CA MET A 138 6.05 8.92 16.76
C MET A 138 6.94 8.00 17.62
N GLY A 139 7.91 8.55 18.36
CA GLY A 139 8.76 7.77 19.25
C GLY A 139 8.00 7.13 20.42
N TYR A 140 6.99 7.82 20.98
CA TYR A 140 6.10 7.24 21.99
C TYR A 140 5.11 6.25 21.38
N TYR A 141 4.55 6.60 20.22
CA TYR A 141 3.60 5.76 19.49
C TYR A 141 4.24 4.43 19.08
N GLN A 142 5.46 4.42 18.54
CA GLN A 142 6.15 3.18 18.13
C GLN A 142 6.34 2.18 19.27
N LYS A 143 6.68 2.65 20.47
CA LYS A 143 6.81 1.78 21.65
C LYS A 143 5.47 1.17 22.04
N SER A 144 4.42 1.99 22.08
CA SER A 144 3.07 1.55 22.43
C SER A 144 2.50 0.58 21.39
N VAL A 145 2.72 0.83 20.10
CA VAL A 145 2.29 -0.04 19.00
C VAL A 145 3.03 -1.37 18.99
N GLY A 146 4.33 -1.38 19.27
CA GLY A 146 5.10 -2.63 19.33
C GLY A 146 4.52 -3.60 20.36
N GLU A 147 4.21 -3.09 21.56
CA GLU A 147 3.55 -3.87 22.61
C GLU A 147 2.14 -4.31 22.19
N LEU A 148 1.38 -3.43 21.55
CA LEU A 148 0.01 -3.70 21.14
C LEU A 148 -0.10 -4.71 19.98
N ILE A 149 0.83 -4.68 19.03
CA ILE A 149 0.96 -5.70 17.98
C ILE A 149 1.27 -7.07 18.60
N GLY A 150 2.12 -7.10 19.63
CA GLY A 150 2.40 -8.31 20.39
C GLY A 150 1.14 -8.90 21.02
N ILE A 151 0.34 -8.08 21.70
CA ILE A 151 -0.92 -8.50 22.35
C ILE A 151 -1.97 -8.94 21.31
N ASN A 152 -2.09 -8.21 20.19
CA ASN A 152 -3.00 -8.56 19.12
C ASN A 152 -2.61 -9.89 18.45
N GLY A 153 -1.31 -10.16 18.31
CA GLY A 153 -0.79 -11.43 17.81
C GLY A 153 -1.13 -12.62 18.73
N THR A 154 -0.93 -12.46 20.04
CA THR A 154 -1.24 -13.53 21.02
C THR A 154 -2.74 -13.76 21.16
N THR A 155 -3.57 -12.71 21.12
CA THR A 155 -5.03 -12.82 21.26
C THR A 155 -5.65 -13.54 20.05
N LYS A 156 -5.25 -13.18 18.82
CA LYS A 156 -5.69 -13.86 17.59
C LYS A 156 -5.29 -15.34 17.56
N ALA A 157 -4.06 -15.64 17.99
CA ALA A 157 -3.60 -17.02 18.08
C ALA A 157 -4.44 -17.83 19.10
N LEU A 158 -4.79 -17.23 20.23
CA LEU A 158 -5.64 -17.86 21.25
C LEU A 158 -7.03 -18.20 20.71
N VAL A 159 -7.66 -17.27 19.98
CA VAL A 159 -8.98 -17.49 19.33
C VAL A 159 -8.90 -18.63 18.31
N MET A 160 -7.85 -18.67 17.49
CA MET A 160 -7.64 -19.71 16.49
C MET A 160 -7.42 -21.09 17.14
N ASN A 161 -6.61 -21.14 18.19
CA ASN A 161 -6.34 -22.38 18.93
C ASN A 161 -7.60 -22.92 19.61
N TYR A 162 -8.38 -22.05 20.27
CA TYR A 162 -9.63 -22.45 20.91
C TYR A 162 -10.67 -22.98 19.91
N ALA A 163 -10.75 -22.36 18.73
CA ALA A 163 -11.61 -22.83 17.64
C ALA A 163 -11.17 -24.21 17.11
N SER A 164 -9.87 -24.43 16.98
CA SER A 164 -9.29 -25.72 16.57
C SER A 164 -9.58 -26.83 17.60
N GLU A 165 -9.36 -26.56 18.88
CA GLU A 165 -9.66 -27.50 19.98
C GLU A 165 -11.15 -27.85 20.04
N THR A 166 -12.02 -26.86 19.86
CA THR A 166 -13.48 -27.06 19.84
C THR A 166 -13.91 -27.89 18.63
N ALA A 167 -13.30 -27.68 17.46
CA ALA A 167 -13.60 -28.46 16.26
C ALA A 167 -13.19 -29.93 16.40
N LEU A 168 -12.02 -30.20 16.98
CA LEU A 168 -11.55 -31.56 17.26
C LEU A 168 -12.37 -32.24 18.37
N GLY A 169 -12.78 -31.48 19.40
CA GLY A 169 -13.55 -31.96 20.55
C GLY A 169 -15.08 -31.92 20.39
N VAL A 170 -15.62 -31.64 19.20
CA VAL A 170 -17.06 -31.36 19.04
C VAL A 170 -17.95 -32.53 19.47
N ALA A 171 -17.52 -33.76 19.26
CA ALA A 171 -18.28 -34.96 19.62
C ALA A 171 -18.40 -35.13 21.15
N THR A 172 -17.31 -34.88 21.89
CA THR A 172 -17.31 -34.97 23.35
C THR A 172 -18.09 -33.82 23.98
N ILE A 173 -17.93 -32.60 23.47
CA ILE A 173 -18.67 -31.42 23.94
C ILE A 173 -20.18 -31.60 23.80
N ARG A 174 -20.63 -32.18 22.68
CA ARG A 174 -22.05 -32.53 22.47
C ARG A 174 -22.51 -33.68 23.37
N ALA A 175 -21.69 -34.71 23.55
CA ALA A 175 -22.01 -35.84 24.43
C ALA A 175 -22.20 -35.43 25.91
N PHE A 176 -21.42 -34.46 26.39
CA PHE A 176 -21.55 -33.91 27.74
C PHE A 176 -22.56 -32.76 27.88
N GLY A 177 -23.16 -32.28 26.78
CA GLY A 177 -24.16 -31.21 26.82
C GLY A 177 -23.62 -29.82 27.22
N VAL A 178 -22.30 -29.58 27.15
CA VAL A 178 -21.63 -28.35 27.62
C VAL A 178 -21.41 -27.29 26.53
N VAL A 179 -22.17 -27.36 25.42
CA VAL A 179 -22.03 -26.49 24.25
C VAL A 179 -22.16 -24.99 24.61
N HIS A 180 -23.11 -24.63 25.46
CA HIS A 180 -23.34 -23.24 25.86
C HIS A 180 -22.15 -22.63 26.62
N HIS A 181 -21.48 -23.43 27.46
CA HIS A 181 -20.30 -22.96 28.20
C HIS A 181 -19.13 -22.66 27.25
N PHE A 182 -18.85 -23.58 26.32
CA PHE A 182 -17.84 -23.38 25.27
C PHE A 182 -18.17 -22.18 24.36
N SER A 183 -19.43 -22.00 23.99
CA SER A 183 -19.87 -20.87 23.18
C SER A 183 -19.70 -19.53 23.91
N SER A 184 -20.03 -19.47 25.21
CA SER A 184 -19.82 -18.27 26.01
C SER A 184 -18.34 -17.92 26.15
N ASN A 185 -17.50 -18.92 26.40
CA ASN A 185 -16.04 -18.72 26.50
C ASN A 185 -15.45 -18.23 25.18
N TYR A 186 -15.88 -18.80 24.05
CA TYR A 186 -15.45 -18.35 22.73
C TYR A 186 -15.82 -16.88 22.47
N LEU A 187 -17.04 -16.46 22.83
CA LEU A 187 -17.47 -15.07 22.69
C LEU A 187 -16.63 -14.10 23.54
N ILE A 188 -16.21 -14.49 24.74
CA ILE A 188 -15.32 -13.67 25.59
C ILE A 188 -13.95 -13.50 24.93
N LEU A 189 -13.41 -14.56 24.33
CA LEU A 189 -12.13 -14.50 23.62
C LEU A 189 -12.21 -13.56 22.40
N VAL A 190 -13.28 -13.65 21.62
CA VAL A 190 -13.52 -12.78 20.46
C VAL A 190 -13.73 -11.32 20.89
N ASP A 191 -14.48 -11.08 21.96
CA ASP A 191 -14.69 -9.73 22.51
C ASP A 191 -13.37 -9.13 23.03
N THR A 192 -12.50 -9.95 23.60
CA THR A 192 -11.16 -9.53 24.03
C THR A 192 -10.29 -9.12 22.83
N ASP A 193 -10.30 -9.91 21.74
CA ASP A 193 -9.61 -9.56 20.49
C ASP A 193 -10.14 -8.25 19.89
N ALA A 194 -11.46 -8.10 19.83
CA ALA A 194 -12.11 -6.90 19.33
C ALA A 194 -11.75 -5.66 20.18
N LYS A 195 -11.70 -5.77 21.51
CA LYS A 195 -11.30 -4.67 22.40
C LYS A 195 -9.87 -4.22 22.16
N VAL A 196 -8.93 -5.16 22.01
CA VAL A 196 -7.52 -4.84 21.72
C VAL A 196 -7.40 -4.14 20.37
N PHE A 197 -8.10 -4.65 19.35
CA PHE A 197 -8.13 -4.06 18.02
C PHE A 197 -8.71 -2.63 18.02
N LEU A 198 -9.85 -2.43 18.67
CA LEU A 198 -10.48 -1.10 18.79
C LEU A 198 -9.60 -0.12 19.56
N SER A 199 -8.92 -0.58 20.62
CA SER A 199 -8.00 0.27 21.40
C SER A 199 -6.78 0.70 20.56
N SER A 200 -6.29 -0.17 19.68
CA SER A 200 -5.24 0.16 18.71
C SER A 200 -5.70 1.23 17.73
N ASN A 201 -6.88 1.08 17.16
CA ASN A 201 -7.42 2.07 16.22
C ASN A 201 -7.71 3.40 16.92
N ALA A 202 -8.24 3.38 18.15
CA ALA A 202 -8.47 4.60 18.93
C ALA A 202 -7.16 5.37 19.21
N THR A 203 -6.07 4.66 19.48
CA THR A 203 -4.75 5.27 19.70
C THR A 203 -4.20 5.91 18.41
N LEU A 204 -4.41 5.26 17.26
CA LEU A 204 -4.09 5.80 15.94
C LEU A 204 -4.87 7.08 15.64
N GLU A 205 -6.20 7.02 15.77
CA GLU A 205 -7.09 8.16 15.52
C GLU A 205 -6.77 9.34 16.45
N TRP A 206 -6.46 9.07 17.72
CA TRP A 206 -6.04 10.11 18.66
C TRP A 206 -4.79 10.86 18.18
N LEU A 207 -3.80 10.15 17.65
CA LEU A 207 -2.58 10.75 17.10
C LEU A 207 -2.91 11.61 15.86
N VAL A 208 -3.75 11.08 14.96
CA VAL A 208 -4.18 11.78 13.73
C VAL A 208 -4.89 13.09 14.08
N LEU A 209 -5.87 13.05 14.98
CA LEU A 209 -6.61 14.23 15.44
C LEU A 209 -5.67 15.32 15.99
N ARG A 210 -4.67 14.93 16.80
CA ARG A 210 -3.67 15.88 17.31
C ARG A 210 -2.80 16.50 16.23
N THR A 211 -2.42 15.73 15.21
CA THR A 211 -1.65 16.26 14.08
C THR A 211 -2.47 17.22 13.21
N GLU A 212 -3.75 16.91 13.00
CA GLU A 212 -4.67 17.77 12.25
C GLU A 212 -4.97 19.09 12.97
N GLU A 213 -5.15 19.04 14.29
CA GLU A 213 -5.30 20.25 15.13
C GLU A 213 -4.11 21.22 14.94
N LEU A 214 -2.89 20.70 14.96
CA LEU A 214 -1.66 21.50 14.77
C LEU A 214 -1.55 22.06 13.34
N GLN A 215 -1.95 21.28 12.33
CA GLN A 215 -1.94 21.72 10.94
C GLN A 215 -2.96 22.85 10.70
N ASN A 216 -4.17 22.69 11.22
CA ASN A 216 -5.22 23.71 11.12
C ASN A 216 -4.84 25.01 11.84
N LEU A 217 -4.19 24.93 13.00
CA LEU A 217 -3.70 26.11 13.72
C LEU A 217 -2.62 26.87 12.91
N THR A 218 -1.77 26.13 12.22
CA THR A 218 -0.72 26.71 11.36
C THR A 218 -1.33 27.41 10.13
N LEU A 219 -2.32 26.77 9.48
CA LEU A 219 -3.06 27.35 8.37
C LEU A 219 -3.82 28.61 8.79
N PHE A 220 -4.47 28.59 9.97
CA PHE A 220 -5.15 29.75 10.52
C PHE A 220 -4.18 30.92 10.74
N THR A 221 -3.02 30.65 11.34
CA THR A 221 -1.98 31.67 11.57
C THR A 221 -1.49 32.26 10.24
N ALA A 222 -1.20 31.42 9.23
CA ALA A 222 -0.77 31.88 7.92
C ALA A 222 -1.84 32.74 7.21
N ALA A 223 -3.12 32.37 7.32
CA ALA A 223 -4.21 33.15 6.74
C ALA A 223 -4.35 34.53 7.39
N VAL A 224 -4.20 34.63 8.72
CA VAL A 224 -4.23 35.91 9.45
C VAL A 224 -3.07 36.82 9.04
N PHE A 225 -1.88 36.28 8.76
CA PHE A 225 -0.73 37.08 8.31
C PHE A 225 -0.81 37.54 6.85
N LEU A 226 -1.63 36.89 6.02
CA LEU A 226 -1.78 37.22 4.60
C LEU A 226 -2.79 38.35 4.38
N VAL A 227 -3.75 38.52 5.30
CA VAL A 227 -4.75 39.61 5.32
C VAL A 227 -4.16 40.87 5.96
#